data_AF-A0A6N6PK24-F1
#
_entry.id   AF-A0A6N6PK24-F1
#
_cell.length_a   1.000
_cell.length_b   1.000
_cell.length_c   1.000
_cell.angle_alpha   90.00
_cell.angle_beta   90.00
_cell.angle_gamma   90.00
#
_symmetry.space_group_name_H-M   'P 1'
#
loop_
_entity.id
_entity.type
_entity.pdbx_description
1 polymer ?
#
loop_
_entity_poly.entity_id
_entity_poly.type
_entity_poly.pdbx_seq_one_letter_code
_entity_poly.pdbx_strand_id
1 'polypeptide(L)'
;MKPWLRRAIFAVLVGGAGCWLWPQSALRHPPGVLIAAEPVQRLIAAQPLGDVRGFQLTAVATYAIQARVLRTKRSWADAADLVPYDVALGWGPMSDQAVLDRLDVSQGNRFFFYEWQNEPPIPEREIACHAANNHVIAANPQVAGVIRKLRAGQVVKLRGYLVNATKAGGFRWPTSLTRTDTGNGACELFYVDAAEAGNDVI
;
A
#
# COMPACT_ATOMS: atom_id res chain seq x y z
N MET A 1 25.84 -40.21 10.95
CA MET A 1 25.80 -39.13 9.93
C MET A 1 27.14 -38.40 9.94
N LYS A 2 27.83 -38.28 8.79
CA LYS A 2 29.19 -37.72 8.74
C LYS A 2 29.19 -36.22 9.13
N PRO A 3 30.20 -35.73 9.87
CA PRO A 3 30.20 -34.37 10.43
C PRO A 3 30.17 -33.26 9.36
N TRP A 4 30.71 -33.51 8.17
CA TRP A 4 30.65 -32.57 7.05
C TRP A 4 29.23 -32.38 6.50
N LEU A 5 28.39 -33.42 6.55
CA LEU A 5 27.01 -33.36 6.07
C LEU A 5 26.14 -32.48 6.99
N ARG A 6 26.40 -32.51 8.31
CA ARG A 6 25.74 -31.61 9.28
C ARG A 6 26.14 -30.15 9.07
N ARG A 7 27.41 -29.88 8.75
CA ARG A 7 27.92 -28.53 8.45
C ARG A 7 27.34 -28.00 7.13
N ALA A 8 27.22 -28.85 6.11
CA ALA A 8 26.60 -28.48 4.83
C ALA A 8 25.10 -28.15 4.98
N ILE A 9 24.35 -28.97 5.73
CA ILE A 9 22.93 -28.70 6.03
C ILE A 9 22.78 -27.40 6.82
N PHE A 10 23.61 -27.18 7.84
CA PHE A 10 23.59 -25.93 8.61
C PHE A 10 23.92 -24.71 7.75
N ALA A 11 24.91 -24.80 6.86
CA ALA A 11 25.25 -23.71 5.94
C ALA A 11 24.13 -23.41 4.93
N VAL A 12 23.42 -24.43 4.43
CA VAL A 12 22.24 -24.24 3.56
C VAL A 12 21.06 -23.64 4.32
N LEU A 13 20.83 -24.04 5.57
CA LEU A 13 19.77 -23.47 6.40
C LEU A 13 20.07 -22.02 6.80
N VAL A 14 21.32 -21.70 7.16
CA VAL A 14 21.75 -20.34 7.51
C VAL A 14 21.83 -19.45 6.26
N GLY A 15 22.34 -19.95 5.14
CA GLY A 15 22.37 -19.21 3.87
C GLY A 15 20.97 -19.00 3.28
N GLY A 16 20.10 -20.01 3.37
CA GLY A 16 18.70 -19.94 2.97
C GLY A 16 17.89 -18.99 3.85
N ALA A 17 18.08 -19.04 5.18
CA ALA A 17 17.47 -18.09 6.12
C ALA A 17 18.02 -16.67 5.92
N GLY A 18 19.32 -16.51 5.68
CA GLY A 18 19.97 -15.22 5.42
C GLY A 18 19.48 -14.54 4.13
N CYS A 19 19.23 -15.32 3.07
CA CYS A 19 18.62 -14.81 1.83
C CYS A 19 17.12 -14.49 1.99
N TRP A 20 16.39 -15.23 2.84
CA TRP A 20 14.98 -14.97 3.13
C TRP A 20 14.74 -13.77 4.05
N LEU A 21 15.71 -13.48 4.92
CA LEU A 21 15.66 -12.38 5.89
C LEU A 21 16.25 -11.07 5.34
N TRP A 22 16.83 -11.08 4.14
CA TRP A 22 17.31 -9.84 3.53
C TRP A 22 16.10 -8.98 3.13
N PRO A 23 16.00 -7.73 3.63
CA PRO A 23 14.97 -6.82 3.16
C PRO A 23 15.12 -6.68 1.65
N GLN A 24 14.06 -6.96 0.89
CA GLN A 24 14.11 -6.71 -0.54
C GLN A 24 14.32 -5.21 -0.72
N SER A 25 15.47 -4.85 -1.28
CA SER A 25 15.86 -3.47 -1.54
C SER A 25 14.75 -2.78 -2.31
N ALA A 26 14.42 -1.55 -1.93
CA ALA A 26 13.49 -0.75 -2.71
C ALA A 26 14.00 -0.63 -4.16
N LEU A 27 13.11 -0.82 -5.13
CA LEU A 27 13.44 -0.59 -6.52
C LEU A 27 13.67 0.90 -6.74
N ARG A 28 14.81 1.21 -7.35
CA ARG A 28 15.20 2.58 -7.69
C ARG A 28 14.94 2.85 -9.16
N HIS A 29 14.54 4.08 -9.44
CA HIS A 29 14.29 4.61 -10.77
C HIS A 29 15.23 5.79 -11.05
N PRO A 30 15.44 6.18 -12.33
CA PRO A 30 16.05 7.47 -12.64
C PRO A 30 15.26 8.64 -12.02
N PRO A 31 15.91 9.78 -11.73
CA PRO A 31 15.23 11.02 -11.37
C PRO A 31 14.15 11.43 -12.38
N GLY A 32 13.05 11.98 -11.88
CA GLY A 32 11.90 12.43 -12.67
C GLY A 32 10.60 11.76 -12.24
N VAL A 33 9.49 12.48 -12.46
CA VAL A 33 8.12 11.99 -12.21
C VAL A 33 7.82 10.78 -13.09
N LEU A 34 7.54 9.63 -12.47
CA LEU A 34 7.20 8.39 -13.17
C LEU A 34 5.72 8.34 -13.57
N ILE A 35 4.85 8.92 -12.73
CA ILE A 35 3.40 8.75 -12.82
C ILE A 35 2.75 10.11 -12.67
N ALA A 36 2.49 10.78 -13.79
CA ALA A 36 1.87 12.10 -13.79
C ALA A 36 0.34 12.07 -13.60
N ALA A 37 -0.29 10.90 -13.75
CA ALA A 37 -1.74 10.78 -13.69
C ALA A 37 -2.26 10.85 -12.24
N GLU A 38 -3.32 11.62 -12.04
CA GLU A 38 -4.07 11.66 -10.77
C GLU A 38 -4.96 10.42 -10.59
N PRO A 39 -5.23 10.00 -9.34
CA PRO A 39 -6.24 8.99 -9.04
C PRO A 39 -7.62 9.43 -9.55
N VAL A 40 -8.33 8.51 -10.21
CA VAL A 40 -9.69 8.74 -10.69
C VAL A 40 -10.67 8.27 -9.62
N GLN A 41 -11.35 9.21 -8.98
CA GLN A 41 -12.42 8.96 -8.01
C GLN A 41 -13.74 9.51 -8.53
N ARG A 42 -14.83 8.73 -8.41
CA ARG A 42 -16.18 9.19 -8.71
C ARG A 42 -17.15 8.71 -7.64
N LEU A 43 -17.87 9.64 -7.01
CA LEU A 43 -18.91 9.31 -6.05
C LEU A 43 -20.01 8.51 -6.74
N ILE A 44 -20.55 7.52 -6.02
CA ILE A 44 -21.67 6.71 -6.47
C ILE A 44 -22.74 6.66 -5.38
N ALA A 45 -23.95 6.25 -5.74
CA ALA A 45 -24.94 5.87 -4.75
C ALA A 45 -24.41 4.71 -3.92
N ALA A 46 -24.62 4.76 -2.59
CA ALA A 46 -24.12 3.75 -1.69
C ALA A 46 -24.64 2.35 -2.08
N GLN A 47 -23.72 1.42 -2.32
CA GLN A 47 -24.04 0.08 -2.82
C GLN A 47 -23.44 -1.00 -1.92
N PRO A 48 -24.25 -1.90 -1.33
CA PRO A 48 -23.73 -3.04 -0.59
C PRO A 48 -22.89 -3.97 -1.49
N LEU A 49 -21.71 -4.35 -1.04
CA LEU A 49 -20.87 -5.35 -1.70
C LEU A 49 -20.97 -6.75 -1.06
N GLY A 50 -21.67 -6.86 0.07
CA GLY A 50 -21.90 -8.10 0.81
C GLY A 50 -20.96 -8.29 2.00
N ASP A 51 -21.01 -9.50 2.58
CA ASP A 51 -20.16 -9.90 3.69
C ASP A 51 -18.78 -10.32 3.18
N VAL A 52 -17.74 -9.70 3.73
CA VAL A 52 -16.35 -10.08 3.52
C VAL A 52 -15.73 -10.35 4.88
N ARG A 53 -15.55 -11.63 5.24
CA ARG A 53 -14.93 -12.06 6.49
C ARG A 53 -15.64 -11.52 7.74
N GLY A 54 -16.97 -11.47 7.70
CA GLY A 54 -17.81 -10.95 8.78
C GLY A 54 -17.92 -9.42 8.81
N PHE A 55 -17.44 -8.73 7.76
CA PHE A 55 -17.61 -7.29 7.59
C PHE A 55 -18.59 -7.01 6.46
N GLN A 56 -19.58 -6.18 6.73
CA GLN A 56 -20.51 -5.68 5.73
C GLN A 56 -19.89 -4.46 5.05
N LEU A 57 -19.60 -4.59 3.75
CA LEU A 57 -18.99 -3.53 2.95
C LEU A 57 -20.04 -2.76 2.15
N THR A 58 -19.90 -1.44 2.13
CA THR A 58 -20.74 -0.54 1.31
C THR A 58 -19.84 0.35 0.46
N ALA A 59 -19.89 0.20 -0.86
CA ALA A 59 -19.19 1.06 -1.80
C ALA A 59 -19.82 2.45 -1.85
N VAL A 60 -18.98 3.47 -1.89
CA VAL A 60 -19.40 4.88 -1.91
C VAL A 60 -18.72 5.70 -3.02
N ALA A 61 -17.64 5.18 -3.61
CA ALA A 61 -17.01 5.74 -4.80
C ALA A 61 -16.34 4.65 -5.64
N THR A 62 -16.33 4.80 -6.97
CA THR A 62 -15.39 4.06 -7.81
C THR A 62 -14.01 4.70 -7.69
N TYR A 63 -12.96 3.89 -7.65
CA TYR A 63 -11.59 4.37 -7.51
C TYR A 63 -10.62 3.59 -8.38
N ALA A 64 -9.77 4.33 -9.09
CA ALA A 64 -8.68 3.78 -9.89
C ALA A 64 -7.43 4.64 -9.71
N ILE A 65 -6.29 3.99 -9.51
CA ILE A 65 -5.02 4.67 -9.29
C ILE A 65 -3.89 3.91 -9.98
N GLN A 66 -3.05 4.64 -10.69
CA GLN A 66 -1.69 4.22 -11.00
C GLN A 66 -0.77 4.97 -10.05
N ALA A 67 0.09 4.27 -9.33
CA ALA A 67 0.98 4.90 -8.36
C ALA A 67 2.26 4.10 -8.15
N ARG A 68 3.27 4.78 -7.60
CA ARG A 68 4.49 4.17 -7.11
C ARG A 68 4.24 3.68 -5.70
N VAL A 69 4.62 2.45 -5.41
CA VAL A 69 4.58 1.90 -4.05
C VAL A 69 5.70 2.57 -3.26
N LEU A 70 5.34 3.35 -2.24
CA LEU A 70 6.29 3.96 -1.32
C LEU A 70 6.68 2.95 -0.24
N ARG A 71 5.67 2.29 0.33
CA ARG A 71 5.86 1.26 1.36
C ARG A 71 4.67 0.33 1.43
N THR A 72 4.91 -0.87 1.95
CA THR A 72 3.86 -1.83 2.26
C THR A 72 4.09 -2.37 3.66
N LYS A 73 3.03 -2.40 4.47
CA LYS A 73 3.07 -2.91 5.83
C LYS A 73 2.00 -3.95 6.02
N ARG A 74 2.40 -5.14 6.48
CA ARG A 74 1.45 -6.15 6.96
C ARG A 74 0.91 -5.71 8.32
N SER A 75 -0.41 -5.69 8.45
CA SER A 75 -1.08 -5.42 9.72
C SER A 75 -1.40 -6.73 10.45
N TRP A 76 -1.35 -6.64 11.78
CA TRP A 76 -1.75 -7.68 12.72
C TRP A 76 -2.71 -7.13 13.79
N ALA A 77 -3.17 -5.89 13.60
CA ALA A 77 -4.09 -5.21 14.49
C ALA A 77 -5.55 -5.63 14.20
N ASP A 78 -6.51 -4.99 14.86
CA ASP A 78 -7.92 -5.20 14.60
C ASP A 78 -8.28 -5.02 13.11
N ALA A 79 -9.20 -5.88 12.67
CA ALA A 79 -9.60 -6.00 11.27
C ALA A 79 -8.46 -6.34 10.29
N ALA A 80 -7.32 -6.88 10.75
CA ALA A 80 -6.28 -7.46 9.88
C ALA A 80 -6.80 -8.62 9.02
N ASP A 81 -7.87 -9.30 9.46
CA ASP A 81 -8.56 -10.28 8.63
C ASP A 81 -9.14 -9.64 7.36
N LEU A 82 -9.68 -8.42 7.45
CA LEU A 82 -10.24 -7.68 6.32
C LEU A 82 -9.15 -6.97 5.51
N VAL A 83 -8.26 -6.25 6.20
CA VAL A 83 -7.17 -5.45 5.62
C VAL A 83 -5.83 -5.96 6.15
N PRO A 84 -5.26 -7.02 5.55
CA PRO A 84 -3.99 -7.57 5.98
C PRO A 84 -2.78 -6.71 5.58
N TYR A 85 -2.93 -5.80 4.61
CA TYR A 85 -1.86 -4.94 4.10
C TYR A 85 -2.33 -3.49 3.99
N ASP A 86 -1.48 -2.59 4.48
CA ASP A 86 -1.56 -1.15 4.25
C ASP A 86 -0.50 -0.78 3.21
N VAL A 87 -0.89 -0.03 2.18
CA VAL A 87 0.00 0.33 1.06
C VAL A 87 0.08 1.84 0.97
N ALA A 88 1.26 2.39 1.24
CA ALA A 88 1.55 3.79 0.98
C ALA A 88 1.87 3.95 -0.51
N LEU A 89 1.09 4.79 -1.19
CA LEU A 89 1.16 5.04 -2.63
C LEU A 89 1.52 6.51 -2.88
N GLY A 90 2.34 6.76 -3.88
CA GLY A 90 2.72 8.11 -4.34
C GLY A 90 2.56 8.25 -5.86
N TRP A 91 2.01 9.37 -6.29
CA TRP A 91 1.88 9.76 -7.71
C TRP A 91 2.43 11.18 -7.88
N GLY A 92 2.40 11.74 -9.08
CA GLY A 92 2.95 13.07 -9.36
C GLY A 92 4.38 13.23 -8.81
N PRO A 93 4.69 14.34 -8.10
CA PRO A 93 5.99 14.55 -7.45
C PRO A 93 6.42 13.43 -6.50
N MET A 94 5.48 12.75 -5.83
CA MET A 94 5.77 11.63 -4.93
C MET A 94 6.04 10.30 -5.65
N SER A 95 6.05 10.30 -6.99
CA SER A 95 6.59 9.20 -7.79
C SER A 95 8.05 9.42 -8.19
N ASP A 96 8.60 10.64 -8.03
CA ASP A 96 9.94 11.03 -8.45
C ASP A 96 11.03 10.47 -7.51
N GLN A 97 12.04 9.82 -8.08
CA GLN A 97 13.17 9.32 -7.29
C GLN A 97 13.93 10.43 -6.57
N ALA A 98 14.14 11.60 -7.18
CA ALA A 98 14.90 12.70 -6.57
C ALA A 98 14.21 13.29 -5.34
N VAL A 99 12.87 13.25 -5.32
CA VAL A 99 12.07 13.63 -4.16
C VAL A 99 12.17 12.54 -3.09
N LEU A 100 11.93 11.28 -3.46
CA LEU A 100 11.92 10.16 -2.51
C LEU A 100 13.30 9.86 -1.90
N ASP A 101 14.40 10.16 -2.60
CA ASP A 101 15.76 10.03 -2.07
C ASP A 101 16.04 10.99 -0.90
N ARG A 102 15.21 12.02 -0.73
CA ARG A 102 15.29 13.02 0.35
C ARG A 102 14.21 12.83 1.42
N LEU A 103 13.36 11.80 1.31
CA LEU A 103 12.31 11.48 2.28
C LEU A 103 12.57 10.13 2.94
N ASP A 104 12.44 10.08 4.27
CA ASP A 104 12.26 8.81 4.97
C ASP A 104 10.76 8.51 5.06
N VAL A 105 10.30 7.43 4.42
CA VAL A 105 8.90 7.00 4.44
C VAL A 105 8.76 5.77 5.33
N SER A 106 7.92 5.89 6.35
CA SER A 106 7.64 4.81 7.29
C SER A 106 6.13 4.55 7.42
N GLN A 107 5.76 3.46 8.09
CA GLN A 107 4.38 3.04 8.34
C GLN A 107 4.28 2.36 9.70
N GLY A 108 3.24 2.68 10.45
CA GLY A 108 2.94 2.19 11.78
C GLY A 108 1.53 2.58 12.22
N ASN A 109 0.93 1.82 13.14
CA ASN A 109 -0.42 2.10 13.67
C ASN A 109 -1.51 2.33 12.59
N ARG A 110 -1.42 1.65 11.44
CA ARG A 110 -2.32 1.82 10.28
C ARG A 110 -2.18 3.17 9.55
N PHE A 111 -1.08 3.90 9.76
CA PHE A 111 -0.76 5.13 9.05
C PHE A 111 0.58 5.03 8.33
N PHE A 112 0.85 5.96 7.43
CA PHE A 112 2.18 6.24 6.90
C PHE A 112 2.68 7.59 7.41
N PHE A 113 4.00 7.73 7.47
CA PHE A 113 4.69 8.94 7.90
C PHE A 113 5.80 9.24 6.92
N TYR A 114 6.13 10.52 6.78
CA TYR A 114 7.27 10.98 5.98
C TYR A 114 8.05 12.04 6.76
N GLU A 115 9.36 11.96 6.69
CA GLU A 115 10.28 12.89 7.37
C GLU A 115 11.41 13.30 6.40
N TRP A 116 12.03 14.46 6.65
CA TRP A 116 13.20 14.96 5.93
C TRP A 116 14.20 15.55 6.93
N GLN A 117 15.48 15.63 6.55
CA GLN A 117 16.53 16.09 7.46
C GLN A 117 16.66 17.62 7.58
N ASN A 118 16.64 18.33 6.44
CA ASN A 118 16.87 19.78 6.39
C ASN A 118 15.58 20.48 5.98
N GLU A 119 15.47 20.85 4.71
CA GLU A 119 14.26 21.40 4.08
C GLU A 119 13.49 20.30 3.33
N PRO A 120 12.16 20.44 3.20
CA PRO A 120 11.37 19.48 2.45
C PRO A 120 11.78 19.53 0.97
N PRO A 121 11.88 18.37 0.28
CA PRO A 121 12.36 18.32 -1.11
C PRO A 121 11.41 18.99 -2.12
N ILE A 122 10.14 19.14 -1.74
CA ILE A 122 9.06 19.84 -2.43
C ILE A 122 8.16 20.47 -1.36
N PRO A 123 7.27 21.44 -1.68
CA PRO A 123 6.36 22.00 -0.68
C PRO A 123 5.55 20.91 0.04
N GLU A 124 5.39 20.99 1.36
CA GLU A 124 4.74 19.93 2.16
C GLU A 124 3.33 19.60 1.66
N ARG A 125 2.60 20.61 1.18
CA ARG A 125 1.28 20.43 0.57
C ARG A 125 1.33 19.52 -0.65
N GLU A 126 2.39 19.60 -1.45
CA GLU A 126 2.59 18.73 -2.61
C GLU A 126 2.86 17.29 -2.18
N ILE A 127 3.60 17.07 -1.09
CA ILE A 127 3.80 15.74 -0.50
C ILE A 127 2.45 15.17 -0.06
N ALA A 128 1.67 15.95 0.70
CA ALA A 128 0.39 15.52 1.27
C ALA A 128 -0.68 15.24 0.20
N CYS A 129 -0.74 16.04 -0.88
CA CYS A 129 -1.76 15.87 -1.91
C CYS A 129 -1.43 14.76 -2.93
N HIS A 130 -0.19 14.26 -2.95
CA HIS A 130 0.28 13.28 -3.93
C HIS A 130 0.70 11.94 -3.31
N ALA A 131 0.40 11.72 -2.02
CA ALA A 131 0.62 10.45 -1.37
C ALA A 131 -0.55 10.08 -0.46
N ALA A 132 -0.87 8.78 -0.41
CA ALA A 132 -1.95 8.28 0.43
C ALA A 132 -1.67 6.88 0.94
N ASN A 133 -2.16 6.59 2.15
CA ASN A 133 -2.09 5.26 2.75
C ASN A 133 -3.41 4.52 2.53
N ASN A 134 -3.35 3.46 1.74
CA ASN A 134 -4.51 2.69 1.33
C ASN A 134 -4.62 1.39 2.16
N HIS A 135 -5.76 1.23 2.83
CA HIS A 135 -6.18 -0.01 3.47
C HIS A 135 -6.77 -0.95 2.42
N VAL A 136 -5.97 -1.87 1.88
CA VAL A 136 -6.37 -2.69 0.74
C VAL A 136 -7.16 -3.93 1.18
N ILE A 137 -8.39 -4.05 0.68
CA ILE A 137 -9.24 -5.24 0.76
C ILE A 137 -9.22 -5.92 -0.61
N ALA A 138 -8.63 -7.11 -0.72
CA ALA A 138 -8.60 -7.84 -1.98
C ALA A 138 -9.94 -8.54 -2.26
N ALA A 139 -10.55 -8.29 -3.42
CA ALA A 139 -11.79 -8.92 -3.85
C ALA A 139 -11.64 -10.43 -4.14
N ASN A 140 -10.44 -10.86 -4.54
CA ASN A 140 -10.17 -12.22 -4.98
C ASN A 140 -8.71 -12.65 -4.70
N PRO A 141 -8.40 -13.96 -4.76
CA PRO A 141 -7.05 -14.48 -4.52
C PRO A 141 -5.96 -13.92 -5.46
N GLN A 142 -6.31 -13.56 -6.69
CA GLN A 142 -5.40 -13.02 -7.68
C GLN A 142 -4.91 -11.63 -7.24
N VAL A 143 -5.83 -10.73 -6.90
CA VAL A 143 -5.52 -9.41 -6.31
C VAL A 143 -4.70 -9.58 -5.03
N ALA A 144 -5.13 -10.47 -4.12
CA ALA A 144 -4.39 -10.72 -2.88
C ALA A 144 -2.93 -11.19 -3.14
N GLY A 145 -2.73 -11.97 -4.20
CA GLY A 145 -1.41 -12.41 -4.66
C GLY A 145 -0.51 -11.25 -5.12
N VAL A 146 -1.07 -10.28 -5.84
CA VAL A 146 -0.37 -9.06 -6.28
C VAL A 146 0.00 -8.20 -5.08
N ILE A 147 -0.98 -7.84 -4.24
CA ILE A 147 -0.77 -6.96 -3.07
C ILE A 147 0.28 -7.51 -2.12
N ARG A 148 0.25 -8.82 -1.84
CA ARG A 148 1.23 -9.49 -0.97
C ARG A 148 2.67 -9.40 -1.48
N LYS A 149 2.86 -9.28 -2.79
CA LYS A 149 4.17 -9.25 -3.45
C LYS A 149 4.65 -7.83 -3.75
N LEU A 150 3.86 -6.80 -3.46
CA LEU A 150 4.26 -5.41 -3.70
C LEU A 150 5.52 -5.07 -2.92
N ARG A 151 6.40 -4.31 -3.58
CA ARG A 151 7.67 -3.84 -3.03
C ARG A 151 7.79 -2.34 -3.25
N ALA A 152 8.45 -1.67 -2.32
CA ALA A 152 8.78 -0.26 -2.47
C ALA A 152 9.50 -0.03 -3.82
N GLY A 153 9.08 1.00 -4.54
CA GLY A 153 9.58 1.37 -5.86
C GLY A 153 8.83 0.76 -7.05
N GLN A 154 7.99 -0.27 -6.86
CA GLN A 154 7.18 -0.79 -7.97
C GLN A 154 6.10 0.21 -8.40
N VAL A 155 5.70 0.14 -9.67
CA VAL A 155 4.49 0.80 -10.16
C VAL A 155 3.34 -0.18 -10.03
N VAL A 156 2.22 0.28 -9.50
CA VAL A 156 1.00 -0.50 -9.33
C VAL A 156 -0.18 0.22 -9.96
N LYS A 157 -1.06 -0.53 -10.64
CA LYS A 157 -2.40 -0.11 -11.05
C LYS A 157 -3.42 -0.86 -10.20
N LEU A 158 -4.26 -0.12 -9.48
CA LEU A 158 -5.34 -0.66 -8.67
C LEU A 158 -6.67 -0.08 -9.12
N ARG A 159 -7.70 -0.92 -9.16
CA ARG A 159 -9.08 -0.52 -9.48
C ARG A 159 -10.06 -1.21 -8.55
N GLY A 160 -11.13 -0.51 -8.22
CA GLY A 160 -12.26 -1.04 -7.46
C GLY A 160 -13.08 0.10 -6.84
N TYR A 161 -13.32 0.01 -5.54
CA TYR A 161 -14.23 0.91 -4.82
C TYR A 161 -13.65 1.38 -3.49
N LEU A 162 -13.89 2.65 -3.15
CA LEU A 162 -13.79 3.11 -1.77
C LEU A 162 -15.04 2.65 -1.02
N VAL A 163 -14.84 2.00 0.13
CA VAL A 163 -15.91 1.34 0.89
C VAL A 163 -15.92 1.78 2.34
N ASN A 164 -17.11 1.81 2.94
CA ASN A 164 -17.25 1.78 4.38
C ASN A 164 -17.42 0.33 4.83
N ALA A 165 -16.78 -0.04 5.95
CA ALA A 165 -16.95 -1.35 6.57
C ALA A 165 -17.66 -1.24 7.92
N THR A 166 -18.56 -2.18 8.18
CA THR A 166 -19.19 -2.36 9.50
C THR A 166 -19.14 -3.82 9.91
N LYS A 167 -19.18 -4.08 11.21
CA LYS A 167 -19.27 -5.45 11.75
C LYS A 167 -20.16 -5.46 12.99
N ALA A 168 -20.75 -6.63 13.28
CA ALA A 168 -21.52 -6.83 14.50
C ALA A 168 -20.72 -6.42 15.74
N GLY A 169 -21.40 -5.92 16.78
CA GLY A 169 -20.73 -5.36 17.96
C GLY A 169 -20.31 -3.89 17.83
N GLY A 170 -20.77 -3.20 16.78
CA GLY A 170 -20.64 -1.73 16.66
C GLY A 170 -19.39 -1.22 15.95
N PHE A 171 -18.55 -2.11 15.44
CA PHE A 171 -17.37 -1.74 14.65
C PHE A 171 -17.77 -0.97 13.39
N ARG A 172 -17.10 0.16 13.13
CA ARG A 172 -17.27 0.98 11.94
C ARG A 172 -15.91 1.46 11.46
N TRP A 173 -15.69 1.40 10.15
CA TRP A 173 -14.52 1.93 9.49
C TRP A 173 -14.94 2.67 8.22
N PRO A 174 -15.07 4.00 8.27
CA PRO A 174 -15.35 4.79 7.09
C PRO A 174 -14.08 4.98 6.23
N THR A 175 -14.25 5.08 4.92
CA THR A 175 -13.17 5.51 4.00
C THR A 175 -13.08 7.03 3.96
N SER A 176 -11.87 7.58 3.75
CA SER A 176 -11.76 8.95 3.24
C SER A 176 -12.26 9.02 1.79
N LEU A 177 -12.84 10.17 1.45
CA LEU A 177 -13.20 10.59 0.08
C LEU A 177 -12.50 11.90 -0.31
N THR A 178 -11.81 12.53 0.64
CA THR A 178 -11.05 13.76 0.41
C THR A 178 -9.65 13.36 -0.01
N ARG A 179 -9.01 14.13 -0.90
CA ARG A 179 -7.65 13.83 -1.39
C ARG A 179 -6.56 14.64 -0.70
N THR A 180 -6.96 15.69 0.01
CA THR A 180 -6.07 16.67 0.65
C THR A 180 -6.16 16.63 2.17
N ASP A 181 -6.86 15.65 2.73
CA ASP A 181 -6.93 15.44 4.18
C ASP A 181 -5.72 14.65 4.66
N THR A 182 -5.33 14.90 5.90
CA THR A 182 -4.18 14.27 6.53
C THR A 182 -4.55 13.83 7.95
N GLY A 183 -3.90 12.78 8.45
CA GLY A 183 -4.10 12.30 9.81
C GLY A 183 -5.25 11.28 9.94
N ASN A 184 -5.85 11.22 11.13
CA ASN A 184 -6.85 10.19 11.44
C ASN A 184 -8.12 10.38 10.59
N GLY A 185 -8.53 9.32 9.89
CA GLY A 185 -9.68 9.36 8.98
C GLY A 185 -9.35 9.75 7.53
N ALA A 186 -8.09 10.09 7.22
CA ALA A 186 -7.67 10.45 5.86
C ALA A 186 -7.32 9.25 4.97
N CYS A 187 -7.26 8.03 5.53
CA CYS A 187 -6.87 6.84 4.78
C CYS A 187 -8.05 6.26 3.97
N GLU A 188 -7.76 5.77 2.77
CA GLU A 188 -8.73 5.07 1.93
C GLU A 188 -8.95 3.64 2.41
N LEU A 189 -10.20 3.23 2.54
CA LEU A 189 -10.55 1.82 2.66
C LEU A 189 -10.94 1.30 1.27
N PHE A 190 -10.00 0.61 0.62
CA PHE A 190 -10.04 0.35 -0.81
C PHE A 190 -10.31 -1.13 -1.08
N TYR A 191 -11.53 -1.44 -1.52
CA TYR A 191 -11.88 -2.74 -2.07
C TYR A 191 -11.40 -2.86 -3.52
N VAL A 192 -10.38 -3.67 -3.75
CA VAL A 192 -9.67 -3.79 -5.03
C VAL A 192 -10.14 -5.04 -5.77
N ASP A 193 -10.72 -4.85 -6.96
CA ASP A 193 -11.20 -5.91 -7.83
C ASP A 193 -10.20 -6.30 -8.94
N ALA A 194 -9.28 -5.40 -9.29
CA ALA A 194 -8.22 -5.60 -10.25
C ALA A 194 -6.93 -4.91 -9.80
N ALA A 195 -5.82 -5.63 -9.92
CA ALA A 195 -4.50 -5.16 -9.55
C ALA A 195 -3.44 -5.68 -10.52
N GLU A 196 -2.52 -4.80 -10.91
CA GLU A 196 -1.35 -5.10 -11.72
C GLU A 196 -0.14 -4.38 -11.14
N ALA A 197 1.03 -5.02 -11.13
CA ALA A 197 2.25 -4.42 -10.62
C ALA A 197 3.44 -4.75 -11.52
N GLY A 198 4.27 -3.75 -11.78
CA GLY A 198 5.47 -3.84 -12.60
C GLY A 198 6.66 -3.16 -11.95
N ASN A 199 7.85 -3.44 -12.47
CA ASN A 199 9.04 -2.71 -12.07
C ASN A 199 9.13 -1.35 -12.78
N ASP A 200 8.45 -1.19 -13.92
CA ASP A 200 8.38 0.03 -14.74
C ASP A 200 6.92 0.50 -14.88
N VAL A 201 6.71 1.63 -15.56
CA VAL A 201 5.36 2.12 -15.90
C VAL A 201 4.66 1.10 -16.79
N ILE A 202 3.55 0.58 -16.27
CA ILE A 202 2.65 -0.39 -16.91
C ILE A 202 1.42 0.31 -17.47
#